data_AF-A0A9E5MWU5-F1
#
_entry.id   AF-A0A9E5MWU5-F1
#
_cell.length_a   1.000
_cell.length_b   1.000
_cell.length_c   1.000
_cell.angle_alpha   90.00
_cell.angle_beta   90.00
_cell.angle_gamma   90.00
#
_symmetry.space_group_name_H-M   'P 1'
#
loop_
_entity.id
_entity.type
_entity.pdbx_description
1 polymer ?
#
loop_
_entity_poly.entity_id
_entity_poly.type
_entity_poly.pdbx_seq_one_letter_code
_entity_poly.pdbx_strand_id
1 'polypeptide(L)' 'RDKDQLLSSTREIFLKLSQGAFQDLKWDGSDRLLPVAQNAAAPMPIEELSSGIRDTLYLSLYLGWIRNLAGQYPFPLFLD' A
#
# COMPACT_ATOMS: atom_id res chain seq x y z
N ARG A 1 -8.72 -3.30 14.99
CA ARG A 1 -9.83 -3.64 14.06
C ARG A 1 -9.77 -2.76 12.81
N ASP A 2 -9.89 -1.44 12.90
CA ASP A 2 -9.86 -0.58 11.69
C ASP A 2 -8.47 -0.44 11.07
N LYS A 3 -7.41 -0.32 11.90
CA LYS A 3 -6.01 -0.27 11.42
C LYS A 3 -5.62 -1.53 10.65
N ASP A 4 -5.95 -2.71 11.16
CA ASP A 4 -5.59 -3.98 10.53
C ASP A 4 -6.25 -4.14 9.16
N GLN A 5 -7.52 -3.72 9.04
CA GLN A 5 -8.26 -3.75 7.80
C GLN A 5 -7.74 -2.72 6.78
N LEU A 6 -7.37 -1.53 7.24
CA LEU A 6 -6.69 -0.52 6.42
C LEU A 6 -5.38 -1.07 5.86
N LEU A 7 -4.50 -1.57 6.73
CA LEU A 7 -3.19 -2.12 6.32
C LEU A 7 -3.35 -3.29 5.34
N SER A 8 -4.33 -4.16 5.57
CA SER A 8 -4.64 -5.26 4.66
C SER A 8 -5.11 -4.76 3.29
N SER A 9 -5.99 -3.76 3.26
CA SER A 9 -6.51 -3.19 2.01
C SER A 9 -5.41 -2.47 1.23
N THR A 10 -4.60 -1.68 1.92
CA THR A 10 -3.45 -1.00 1.33
C THR A 10 -2.44 -1.99 0.76
N ARG A 11 -2.11 -3.06 1.48
CA ARG A 11 -1.23 -4.13 0.98
C ARG A 11 -1.78 -4.74 -0.30
N GLU A 12 -3.05 -5.13 -0.30
CA GLU A 12 -3.69 -5.74 -1.48
C GLU A 12 -3.62 -4.82 -2.71
N ILE A 13 -3.96 -3.54 -2.53
CA ILE A 13 -3.97 -2.54 -3.61
C ILE A 13 -2.54 -2.29 -4.12
N PHE A 14 -1.58 -2.11 -3.21
CA PHE A 14 -0.18 -1.89 -3.57
C PHE A 14 0.38 -3.05 -4.39
N LEU A 15 0.15 -4.28 -3.95
CA LEU A 15 0.63 -5.47 -4.67
C LEU A 15 0.02 -5.56 -6.08
N LYS A 16 -1.27 -5.23 -6.24
CA LYS A 16 -1.92 -5.14 -7.56
C LYS A 16 -1.29 -4.07 -8.45
N LEU A 17 -1.10 -2.85 -7.93
CA LEU A 17 -0.53 -1.74 -8.69
C LEU A 17 0.94 -1.94 -9.05
N SER A 18 1.68 -2.65 -8.21
CA SER A 18 3.09 -2.95 -8.44
C SER A 18 3.38 -4.07 -9.44
N GLN A 19 2.33 -4.72 -9.98
CA GLN A 19 2.43 -5.72 -11.05
C GLN A 19 3.48 -6.82 -10.81
N GLY A 20 3.62 -7.25 -9.55
CA GLY A 20 4.53 -8.33 -9.16
C GLY A 20 5.98 -7.90 -8.90
N ALA A 21 6.30 -6.61 -8.91
CA ALA A 21 7.62 -6.11 -8.51
C ALA A 21 7.91 -6.34 -7.01
N PHE A 22 6.86 -6.34 -6.18
CA PHE A 22 6.93 -6.58 -4.74
C PHE A 22 6.12 -7.81 -4.36
N GLN A 23 6.60 -8.54 -3.36
CA GLN A 23 5.93 -9.73 -2.82
C GLN A 23 5.14 -9.44 -1.55
N ASP A 24 5.47 -8.36 -0.83
CA ASP A 24 4.78 -7.97 0.40
C ASP A 24 4.89 -6.46 0.65
N LEU A 25 4.04 -5.96 1.54
CA LEU A 25 4.09 -4.63 2.11
C LEU A 25 3.95 -4.75 3.63
N LYS A 26 5.00 -4.42 4.38
CA LYS A 26 5.09 -4.64 5.83
C LYS A 26 4.98 -3.33 6.59
N TRP A 27 4.27 -3.37 7.71
CA TRP A 27 4.29 -2.29 8.69
C TRP A 27 5.52 -2.46 9.58
N ASP A 28 6.34 -1.42 9.72
CA ASP A 28 7.61 -1.48 10.44
C ASP A 28 7.49 -1.19 11.95
N GLY A 29 6.27 -0.88 12.43
CA GLY A 29 6.02 -0.51 13.83
C GLY A 29 6.22 0.97 14.15
N SER A 30 6.82 1.74 13.23
CA SER A 30 7.10 3.18 13.36
C SER A 30 6.16 4.05 12.51
N ASP A 31 4.98 3.51 12.22
CA ASP A 31 3.97 4.11 11.34
C ASP A 31 4.40 4.25 9.87
N ARG A 32 5.30 3.38 9.40
CA ARG A 32 5.68 3.30 7.99
C ARG A 32 5.29 1.96 7.38
N LEU A 33 5.01 1.99 6.09
CA LEU A 33 4.84 0.81 5.25
C LEU A 33 6.07 0.65 4.37
N LEU A 34 6.71 -0.50 4.45
CA LEU A 34 7.94 -0.84 3.75
C LEU A 34 7.67 -1.98 2.77
N PRO A 35 7.87 -1.78 1.46
CA PRO A 35 7.66 -2.81 0.47
C PRO A 35 8.81 -3.82 0.49
N VAL A 36 8.50 -5.08 0.21
CA VAL A 36 9.47 -6.17 0.12
C VAL A 36 9.55 -6.59 -1.34
N ALA A 37 10.70 -6.35 -1.99
CA ALA A 37 10.88 -6.72 -3.39
C ALA A 37 10.80 -8.24 -3.58
N GLN A 38 10.47 -8.68 -4.79
CA GLN A 38 10.57 -10.09 -5.18
C GLN A 38 11.94 -10.66 -4.83
N ASN A 39 11.95 -11.81 -4.16
CA ASN A 39 13.15 -12.52 -3.72
C ASN A 39 14.04 -11.76 -2.71
N ALA A 40 13.55 -10.65 -2.13
CA ALA A 40 14.24 -9.96 -1.05
C ALA A 40 13.83 -10.52 0.31
N ALA A 41 14.82 -10.72 1.20
CA ALA A 41 14.57 -11.18 2.56
C ALA A 41 14.15 -10.04 3.51
N ALA A 42 14.51 -8.80 3.18
CA ALA A 42 14.28 -7.62 4.01
C ALA A 42 13.37 -6.60 3.29
N PRO A 43 12.59 -5.81 4.06
CA PRO A 43 11.88 -4.66 3.51
C PRO A 43 12.86 -3.59 3.01
N MET A 44 12.48 -2.91 1.95
CA MET A 44 13.22 -1.76 1.43
C MET A 44 12.84 -0.50 2.19
N PRO A 45 13.82 0.33 2.60
CA PRO A 45 13.55 1.64 3.16
C PRO A 45 12.94 2.57 2.10
N ILE A 46 12.11 3.52 2.53
CA ILE A 46 11.36 4.42 1.63
C ILE A 46 12.31 5.31 0.79
N GLU A 47 13.47 5.62 1.35
CA GLU A 47 14.51 6.43 0.75
C GLU A 47 15.11 5.78 -0.52
N GLU A 48 15.10 4.44 -0.58
CA GLU A 48 15.61 3.66 -1.72
C GLU A 48 14.55 3.44 -2.82
N LEU A 49 13.29 3.78 -2.56
CA LEU A 49 12.22 3.63 -3.53
C LEU A 49 12.32 4.69 -4.63
N SER A 50 12.06 4.28 -5.88
CA SER A 50 11.86 5.22 -6.97
C SER A 50 10.63 6.10 -6.70
N SER A 51 10.58 7.29 -7.31
CA SER A 51 9.43 8.20 -7.17
C SER A 51 8.10 7.51 -7.48
N GLY A 52 8.02 6.78 -8.61
CA GLY A 52 6.80 6.09 -9.00
C GLY A 52 6.32 5.03 -8.00
N ILE A 53 7.25 4.33 -7.33
CA ILE A 53 6.86 3.36 -6.29
C ILE A 53 6.40 4.08 -5.02
N ARG A 54 7.00 5.21 -4.65
CA ARG A 54 6.50 6.04 -3.55
C ARG A 54 5.09 6.55 -3.84
N ASP A 55 4.84 7.05 -5.04
CA ASP A 55 3.51 7.52 -5.45
C ASP A 55 2.49 6.37 -5.42
N THR A 56 2.89 5.18 -5.88
CA THR A 56 2.07 3.96 -5.80
C THR A 56 1.73 3.60 -4.35
N LEU A 57 2.70 3.70 -3.44
CA LEU A 57 2.50 3.44 -2.02
C LEU A 57 1.50 4.43 -1.39
N TYR A 58 1.67 5.73 -1.66
CA TYR A 58 0.76 6.76 -1.17
C TYR A 58 -0.65 6.61 -1.73
N LEU A 59 -0.77 6.33 -3.03
CA LEU A 59 -2.05 6.07 -3.68
C LEU A 59 -2.72 4.83 -3.06
N SER A 60 -1.98 3.77 -2.79
CA SER A 60 -2.51 2.55 -2.17
C SER A 60 -3.00 2.78 -0.74
N LEU A 61 -2.31 3.63 0.02
CA LEU A 61 -2.75 4.07 1.35
C LEU A 61 -4.08 4.85 1.26
N TYR A 62 -4.15 5.82 0.34
CA TYR A 62 -5.35 6.63 0.13
C TYR A 62 -6.56 5.78 -0.28
N LEU A 63 -6.38 4.90 -1.25
CA LEU A 63 -7.43 3.99 -1.71
C LEU A 63 -7.83 2.98 -0.62
N GLY A 64 -6.88 2.49 0.18
CA GLY A 64 -7.17 1.64 1.32
C GLY A 64 -8.04 2.34 2.36
N TRP A 65 -7.77 3.63 2.61
CA TRP A 65 -8.55 4.46 3.52
C TRP A 65 -9.97 4.73 2.99
N ILE A 66 -10.10 5.14 1.72
CA ILE A 66 -11.40 5.32 1.07
C ILE A 66 -12.22 4.03 1.13
N ARG A 67 -11.61 2.88 0.81
CA ARG A 67 -12.28 1.58 0.86
C ARG A 67 -12.74 1.23 2.28
N ASN A 68 -11.96 1.59 3.29
CA ASN A 68 -12.36 1.40 4.69
C ASN A 68 -13.58 2.25 5.06
N LEU A 69 -13.64 3.50 4.59
CA LEU A 69 -14.77 4.42 4.82
C LEU A 69 -16.03 4.04 4.03
N ALA A 70 -15.88 3.68 2.76
CA ALA A 70 -17.00 3.36 1.87
C ALA A 70 -17.57 1.95 2.10
N GLY A 71 -16.82 1.07 2.77
CA GLY A 71 -17.22 -0.31 3.02
C GLY A 71 -17.36 -1.12 1.72
N GLN A 72 -18.55 -1.65 1.45
CA GLN A 72 -18.83 -2.49 0.27
C GLN A 72 -19.47 -1.73 -0.90
N TYR A 73 -19.75 -0.43 -0.74
CA TYR A 73 -20.43 0.33 -1.78
C TYR A 73 -19.43 0.81 -2.85
N PRO A 74 -19.75 0.64 -4.14
CA PRO A 74 -18.96 1.24 -5.20
C PRO A 74 -18.99 2.76 -5.05
N PHE A 75 -17.81 3.38 -5.02
CA PHE A 75 -17.65 4.82 -4.86
C PHE A 75 -16.87 5.40 -6.04
N PRO A 76 -17.35 6.47 -6.69
CA PRO A 76 -16.62 7.11 -7.76
C PRO A 76 -15.37 7.81 -7.19
N LEU A 77 -14.20 7.44 -7.68
CA LEU A 77 -12.94 8.09 -7.31
C LEU A 77 -12.64 9.20 -8.32
N PHE A 78 -12.59 10.44 -7.84
CA PHE A 78 -12.10 11.59 -8.59
C PHE A 78 -10.73 11.96 -8.02
N LEU A 79 -9.71 11.93 -8.86
CA LEU A 79 -8.36 12.40 -8.56
C LEU A 79 -8.23 13.77 -9.23
N ASP A 80 -8.03 14.81 -8.43
CA ASP A 80 -7.76 16.19 -8.87
C ASP A 80 -6.25 16.39 -9.06
#